data_AF-A0A0F9W064-F1
#
_entry.id   AF-A0A0F9W064-F1
#
_cell.length_a   1.000
_cell.length_b   1.000
_cell.length_c   1.000
_cell.angle_alpha   90.00
_cell.angle_beta   90.00
_cell.angle_gamma   90.00
#
_symmetry.space_group_name_H-M   'P 1'
#
loop_
_entity.id
_entity.type
_entity.pdbx_description
1 polymer ?
#
loop_
_entity_poly.entity_id
_entity_poly.type
_entity_poly.pdbx_seq_one_letter_code
_entity_poly.pdbx_strand_id
1 'polypeptide(L)'
;MLTKERILQLRANNPCMFLREIGDRVGVTRERVRQVLKKERLPTRALWGLDRICPNCRKEFHATSQRIIFCSRECSSEYTWIPLICDMCGRLFHRRKSVVMANILNPKRGAGKGYTGDHYFCSRRCFGKRIGVNHGFAKHPENIARGAFARRKWDYNKVKDLRDAGLSHSGIAFVLGMPIITVSSILHKLGYRGRVDAN
;
A
#
# COMPACT_ATOMS: atom_id res chain seq x y z
N MET A 1 -31.96 -32.65 29.51
CA MET A 1 -30.59 -32.97 29.03
C MET A 1 -29.59 -32.12 29.79
N LEU A 2 -28.54 -32.72 30.32
CA LEU A 2 -27.53 -32.00 31.06
C LEU A 2 -26.72 -31.11 30.10
N THR A 3 -26.37 -29.89 30.56
CA THR A 3 -25.60 -28.90 29.79
C THR A 3 -24.28 -29.48 29.26
N LYS A 4 -23.68 -30.42 30.01
CA LYS A 4 -22.48 -31.17 29.63
C LYS A 4 -22.70 -32.05 28.40
N GLU A 5 -23.74 -32.87 28.40
CA GLU A 5 -24.02 -33.85 27.33
C GLU A 5 -24.23 -33.14 25.99
N ARG A 6 -24.95 -32.01 26.03
CA ARG A 6 -25.21 -31.21 24.84
C ARG A 6 -23.94 -30.58 24.25
N ILE A 7 -22.98 -30.18 25.09
CA ILE A 7 -21.65 -29.72 24.63
C ILE A 7 -20.90 -30.85 23.91
N LEU A 8 -20.92 -32.07 24.47
CA LEU A 8 -20.22 -33.23 23.89
C LEU A 8 -20.85 -33.64 22.56
N GLN A 9 -22.18 -33.72 22.50
CA GLN A 9 -22.92 -34.01 21.27
C GLN A 9 -22.63 -32.98 20.17
N LEU A 10 -22.66 -31.68 20.50
CA LEU A 10 -22.37 -30.63 19.53
C LEU A 10 -20.94 -30.74 18.99
N ARG A 11 -19.96 -31.10 19.85
CA ARG A 11 -18.56 -31.26 19.42
C ARG A 11 -18.34 -32.49 18.55
N ALA A 12 -18.97 -33.60 18.88
CA ALA A 12 -18.89 -34.84 18.08
C ALA A 12 -19.52 -34.65 16.70
N ASN A 13 -20.70 -34.03 16.65
CA ASN A 13 -21.44 -33.82 15.39
C ASN A 13 -20.86 -32.70 14.54
N ASN A 14 -20.16 -31.73 15.17
CA ASN A 14 -19.58 -30.58 14.46
C ASN A 14 -18.12 -30.34 14.92
N PRO A 15 -17.15 -31.16 14.47
CA PRO A 15 -15.74 -31.01 14.86
C PRO A 15 -15.14 -29.64 14.50
N CYS A 16 -15.68 -29.01 13.46
CA CYS A 16 -15.26 -27.70 12.95
C CYS A 16 -15.81 -26.50 13.75
N MET A 17 -16.80 -26.70 14.62
CA MET A 17 -17.51 -25.60 15.29
C MET A 17 -16.61 -24.89 16.31
N PHE A 18 -16.72 -23.57 16.40
CA PHE A 18 -15.97 -22.81 17.38
C PHE A 18 -16.56 -22.99 18.79
N LEU A 19 -15.70 -22.97 19.81
CA LEU A 19 -16.14 -23.08 21.21
C LEU A 19 -17.14 -21.98 21.62
N ARG A 20 -17.05 -20.81 21.00
CA ARG A 20 -17.97 -19.69 21.21
C ARG A 20 -19.37 -20.06 20.72
N GLU A 21 -19.48 -20.57 19.50
CA GLU A 21 -20.76 -20.99 18.90
C GLU A 21 -21.41 -22.14 19.68
N ILE A 22 -20.60 -23.09 20.16
CA ILE A 22 -21.10 -24.16 21.05
C ILE A 22 -21.64 -23.54 22.34
N GLY A 23 -20.94 -22.57 22.91
CA GLY A 23 -21.37 -21.84 24.10
C GLY A 23 -22.69 -21.09 23.88
N ASP A 24 -22.78 -20.33 22.79
CA ASP A 24 -23.96 -19.55 22.42
C ASP A 24 -25.19 -20.46 22.20
N ARG A 25 -25.02 -21.64 21.58
CA ARG A 25 -26.11 -22.62 21.36
C ARG A 25 -26.59 -23.33 22.64
N VAL A 26 -25.71 -23.49 23.62
CA VAL A 26 -26.02 -24.18 24.87
C VAL A 26 -26.40 -23.20 25.99
N GLY A 27 -26.09 -21.91 25.83
CA GLY A 27 -26.30 -20.89 26.85
C GLY A 27 -25.21 -20.87 27.92
N VAL A 28 -23.96 -21.18 27.56
CA VAL A 28 -22.81 -21.17 28.48
C VAL A 28 -21.62 -20.39 27.90
N THR A 29 -20.72 -19.93 28.76
CA THR A 29 -19.53 -19.22 28.29
C THR A 29 -18.58 -20.13 27.53
N ARG A 30 -17.82 -19.54 26.58
CA ARG A 30 -16.74 -20.22 25.84
C ARG A 30 -15.78 -20.97 26.76
N GLU A 31 -15.45 -20.38 27.91
CA GLU A 31 -14.52 -20.96 28.87
C GLU A 31 -15.09 -22.22 29.53
N ARG A 32 -16.39 -22.22 29.85
CA ARG A 32 -17.07 -23.43 30.37
C ARG A 32 -17.02 -24.57 29.36
N VAL A 33 -17.26 -24.29 28.08
CA VAL A 33 -17.13 -25.27 26.98
C VAL A 33 -15.70 -25.85 26.95
N ARG A 34 -14.67 -24.99 26.99
CA ARG A 34 -13.27 -25.41 26.98
C ARG A 34 -12.93 -26.35 28.14
N GLN A 35 -13.38 -26.03 29.35
CA GLN A 35 -13.14 -26.83 30.56
C GLN A 35 -13.79 -28.22 30.46
N VAL A 36 -15.04 -28.28 29.99
CA VAL A 36 -15.76 -29.56 29.80
C VAL A 36 -15.03 -30.44 28.78
N LEU A 37 -14.68 -29.90 27.60
CA LEU A 37 -13.95 -30.67 26.59
C LEU A 37 -12.58 -31.12 27.07
N LYS A 38 -11.85 -30.28 27.81
CA LYS A 38 -10.54 -30.64 28.37
C LYS A 38 -10.65 -31.77 29.40
N LYS A 39 -11.67 -31.75 30.26
CA LYS A 39 -11.93 -32.79 31.26
C LYS A 39 -12.22 -34.14 30.61
N GLU A 40 -13.00 -34.14 29.53
CA GLU A 40 -13.35 -35.34 28.75
C GLU A 40 -12.29 -35.70 27.69
N ARG A 41 -11.11 -35.07 27.71
CA ARG A 41 -10.00 -35.31 26.77
C ARG A 41 -10.37 -35.15 25.28
N LEU A 42 -11.33 -34.28 24.98
CA LEU A 42 -11.75 -33.96 23.61
C LEU A 42 -10.97 -32.74 23.04
N PRO A 43 -10.85 -32.65 21.70
CA PRO A 43 -10.15 -31.54 21.05
C PRO A 43 -10.85 -30.21 21.35
N THR A 44 -10.09 -29.24 21.86
CA THR A 44 -10.57 -27.87 22.13
C THR A 44 -10.38 -26.94 20.94
N ARG A 45 -9.53 -27.30 19.98
CA ARG A 45 -9.40 -26.61 18.69
C ARG A 45 -10.44 -27.15 17.72
N ALA A 46 -11.05 -26.25 16.95
CA ALA A 46 -11.86 -26.66 15.80
C ALA A 46 -10.98 -27.49 14.86
N LEU A 47 -11.42 -28.71 14.56
CA LEU A 47 -10.76 -29.58 13.60
C LEU A 47 -11.27 -29.18 12.22
N TRP A 48 -10.47 -28.39 11.50
CA TRP A 48 -10.74 -28.09 10.10
C TRP A 48 -10.26 -29.26 9.28
N GLY A 49 -11.21 -30.02 8.73
CA GLY A 49 -10.97 -30.94 7.65
C GLY A 49 -11.79 -30.49 6.47
N LEU A 50 -11.26 -29.51 5.71
CA LEU A 50 -11.93 -29.01 4.52
C LEU A 50 -11.18 -29.56 3.30
N ASP A 51 -11.83 -30.43 2.57
CA ASP A 51 -11.37 -30.83 1.25
C ASP A 51 -11.52 -29.62 0.33
N ARG A 52 -10.42 -29.25 -0.32
CA ARG A 52 -10.32 -28.05 -1.15
C ARG A 52 -9.65 -28.38 -2.46
N ILE A 53 -10.01 -27.64 -3.50
CA ILE A 53 -9.33 -27.68 -4.80
C ILE A 53 -8.28 -26.58 -4.84
N CYS A 54 -7.02 -26.95 -5.06
CA CYS A 54 -5.92 -26.00 -5.17
C CYS A 54 -6.12 -25.08 -6.39
N PRO A 55 -6.12 -23.74 -6.24
CA PRO A 55 -6.31 -22.83 -7.37
C PRO A 55 -5.19 -22.87 -8.42
N ASN A 56 -4.00 -23.36 -8.06
CA ASN A 56 -2.85 -23.46 -8.96
C ASN A 56 -2.90 -24.75 -9.80
N CYS A 57 -2.84 -25.92 -9.14
CA CYS A 57 -2.71 -27.22 -9.80
C CYS A 57 -4.02 -28.00 -9.94
N ARG A 58 -5.14 -27.45 -9.43
CA ARG A 58 -6.49 -28.06 -9.46
C ARG A 58 -6.61 -29.42 -8.76
N LYS A 59 -5.62 -29.85 -7.98
CA LYS A 59 -5.70 -31.06 -7.16
C LYS A 59 -6.55 -30.83 -5.91
N GLU A 60 -7.30 -31.86 -5.54
CA GLU A 60 -7.96 -31.94 -4.24
C GLU A 60 -6.92 -32.18 -3.15
N PHE A 61 -7.08 -31.49 -2.02
CA PHE A 61 -6.23 -31.67 -0.86
C PHE A 61 -6.99 -31.36 0.43
N HIS A 62 -6.56 -31.99 1.51
CA HIS A 62 -7.14 -31.81 2.83
C HIS A 62 -6.47 -30.63 3.56
N ALA A 63 -7.22 -29.55 3.78
CA ALA A 63 -6.71 -28.37 4.47
C ALA A 63 -6.95 -28.45 5.98
N THR A 64 -5.87 -28.41 6.77
CA THR A 64 -5.91 -28.39 8.25
C THR A 64 -6.39 -27.05 8.84
N SER A 65 -6.61 -26.04 8.00
CA SER A 65 -7.06 -24.71 8.39
C SER A 65 -7.71 -23.98 7.22
N GLN A 66 -8.69 -23.13 7.51
CA GLN A 66 -9.34 -22.27 6.51
C GLN A 66 -8.38 -21.33 5.77
N ARG A 67 -7.22 -21.00 6.38
CA ARG A 67 -6.21 -20.12 5.79
C ARG A 67 -5.38 -20.80 4.71
N ILE A 68 -5.38 -22.13 4.68
CA ILE A 68 -4.63 -22.90 3.69
C ILE A 68 -5.48 -22.96 2.41
N ILE A 69 -4.97 -22.32 1.36
CA ILE A 69 -5.64 -22.19 0.06
C ILE A 69 -5.00 -23.11 -0.98
N PHE A 70 -3.69 -23.39 -0.84
CA PHE A 70 -2.92 -24.18 -1.78
C PHE A 70 -2.52 -25.51 -1.17
N CYS A 71 -2.41 -26.54 -2.00
CA CYS A 71 -1.98 -27.88 -1.57
C CYS A 71 -0.51 -27.91 -1.12
N SER A 72 0.30 -26.95 -1.54
CA SER A 72 1.73 -26.88 -1.21
C SER A 72 2.27 -25.45 -1.26
N ARG A 73 3.48 -25.25 -0.73
CA ARG A 73 4.16 -23.95 -0.75
C ARG A 73 4.59 -23.57 -2.16
N GLU A 74 4.97 -24.54 -2.98
CA GLU A 74 5.33 -24.36 -4.39
C GLU A 74 4.13 -23.81 -5.17
N CYS A 75 2.97 -24.45 -5.04
CA CYS A 75 1.73 -23.99 -5.68
C CYS A 75 1.33 -22.58 -5.26
N SER A 76 1.51 -22.25 -3.97
CA SER A 76 1.28 -20.89 -3.47
C SER A 76 2.25 -19.89 -4.12
N SER A 77 3.53 -20.23 -4.21
CA SER A 77 4.56 -19.37 -4.78
C SER A 77 4.33 -19.12 -6.27
N GLU A 78 4.15 -20.18 -7.07
CA GLU A 78 3.87 -20.10 -8.51
C GLU A 78 2.62 -19.30 -8.82
N TYR A 79 1.54 -19.52 -8.07
CA TYR A 79 0.31 -18.76 -8.25
C TYR A 79 0.46 -17.28 -7.86
N THR A 80 1.26 -17.02 -6.82
CA THR A 80 1.42 -15.67 -6.27
C THR A 80 2.40 -14.82 -7.07
N TRP A 81 3.46 -15.41 -7.63
CA TRP A 81 4.55 -14.68 -8.29
C TRP A 81 4.52 -14.88 -9.80
N ILE A 82 4.17 -13.83 -10.52
CA ILE A 82 4.13 -13.83 -11.98
C ILE A 82 5.51 -13.40 -12.52
N PRO A 83 6.14 -14.18 -13.41
CA PRO A 83 7.32 -13.74 -14.14
C PRO A 83 6.94 -12.69 -15.18
N LEU A 84 7.69 -11.60 -15.22
CA LEU A 84 7.51 -10.48 -16.13
C LEU A 84 8.86 -10.12 -16.76
N ILE A 85 8.81 -9.55 -17.95
CA ILE A 85 9.98 -9.00 -18.64
C ILE A 85 10.03 -7.50 -18.36
N CYS A 86 11.20 -6.98 -18.02
CA CYS A 86 11.38 -5.55 -17.81
C CYS A 86 11.44 -4.82 -19.15
N ASP A 87 10.55 -3.87 -19.38
CA ASP A 87 10.47 -3.12 -20.64
C ASP A 87 11.70 -2.25 -20.95
N MET A 88 12.58 -2.05 -19.97
CA MET A 88 13.77 -1.22 -20.12
C MET A 88 15.08 -1.98 -20.25
N CYS A 89 15.19 -3.16 -19.64
CA CYS A 89 16.44 -3.92 -19.67
C CYS A 89 16.26 -5.37 -20.13
N GLY A 90 15.05 -5.79 -20.47
CA GLY A 90 14.73 -7.16 -20.92
C GLY A 90 14.87 -8.24 -19.83
N ARG A 91 15.35 -7.90 -18.63
CA ARG A 91 15.56 -8.89 -17.57
C ARG A 91 14.24 -9.45 -17.06
N LEU A 92 14.18 -10.77 -16.92
CA LEU A 92 13.09 -11.49 -16.26
C LEU A 92 13.10 -11.23 -14.74
N PHE A 93 11.96 -10.87 -14.19
CA PHE A 93 11.78 -10.59 -12.76
C PHE A 93 10.37 -10.98 -12.30
N HIS A 94 10.18 -11.13 -11.00
CA HIS A 94 8.90 -11.57 -10.44
C HIS A 94 8.15 -10.42 -9.75
N ARG A 95 6.83 -10.43 -9.89
CA ARG A 95 5.91 -9.54 -9.15
C ARG A 95 4.74 -10.33 -8.60
N ARG A 96 4.16 -9.84 -7.50
CA ARG A 96 2.95 -10.43 -6.93
C ARG A 96 1.79 -10.27 -7.89
N LYS A 97 1.02 -11.33 -8.12
CA LYS A 97 -0.19 -11.38 -8.94
C LYS A 97 -1.18 -10.27 -8.59
N SER A 98 -1.37 -9.99 -7.30
CA SER A 98 -2.27 -8.91 -6.87
C SER A 98 -1.82 -7.53 -7.33
N VAL A 99 -0.51 -7.27 -7.39
CA VAL A 99 0.03 -5.98 -7.88
C VAL A 99 -0.16 -5.87 -9.38
N VAL A 100 0.11 -6.94 -10.12
CA VAL A 100 -0.11 -7.01 -11.57
C VAL A 100 -1.60 -6.79 -11.90
N MET A 101 -2.49 -7.52 -11.23
CA MET A 101 -3.94 -7.38 -11.41
C MET A 101 -4.44 -5.99 -11.01
N ALA A 102 -3.91 -5.40 -9.93
CA ALA A 102 -4.27 -4.05 -9.54
C ALA A 102 -3.91 -3.01 -10.61
N ASN A 103 -2.76 -3.16 -11.28
CA ASN A 103 -2.35 -2.30 -12.39
C ASN A 103 -3.24 -2.47 -13.62
N ILE A 104 -3.64 -3.71 -13.93
CA ILE A 104 -4.56 -4.02 -15.04
C ILE A 104 -5.95 -3.43 -14.77
N LEU A 105 -6.51 -3.65 -13.57
CA LEU A 105 -7.85 -3.20 -13.21
C LEU A 105 -7.94 -1.69 -12.96
N ASN A 106 -6.84 -1.05 -12.54
CA ASN A 106 -6.80 0.38 -12.30
C ASN A 106 -5.58 1.03 -13.00
N PRO A 107 -5.63 1.21 -14.33
CA PRO A 107 -4.53 1.82 -15.08
C PRO A 107 -4.15 3.21 -14.55
N LYS A 108 -5.13 3.93 -13.99
CA LYS A 108 -4.95 5.27 -13.39
C LYS A 108 -4.20 5.28 -12.06
N ARG A 109 -4.09 4.15 -11.34
CA ARG A 109 -3.39 4.05 -10.04
C ARG A 109 -1.93 3.65 -10.17
N GLY A 110 -1.59 2.89 -11.22
CA GLY A 110 -0.21 2.48 -11.49
C GLY A 110 0.70 3.62 -11.98
N ALA A 111 0.09 4.72 -12.44
CA ALA A 111 0.79 5.88 -12.91
C ALA A 111 0.42 7.11 -12.08
N GLY A 112 1.41 7.64 -11.35
CA GLY A 112 1.43 9.08 -11.15
C GLY A 112 1.35 9.73 -12.53
N LYS A 113 0.22 10.34 -12.86
CA LYS A 113 0.00 11.26 -13.99
C LYS A 113 0.71 10.84 -15.31
N GLY A 114 0.14 9.88 -16.05
CA GLY A 114 0.38 9.79 -17.51
C GLY A 114 1.00 8.51 -18.09
N TYR A 115 1.09 7.40 -17.36
CA TYR A 115 1.56 6.12 -17.91
C TYR A 115 0.43 5.10 -17.98
N THR A 116 0.33 4.39 -19.11
CA THR A 116 -0.60 3.27 -19.31
C THR A 116 -0.15 2.08 -18.47
N GLY A 117 -1.13 1.31 -17.94
CA GLY A 117 -0.92 0.20 -16.99
C GLY A 117 -0.15 -1.01 -17.51
N ASP A 118 0.47 -0.90 -18.69
CA ASP A 118 1.05 -2.02 -19.43
C ASP A 118 2.58 -2.12 -19.26
N HIS A 119 3.20 -1.14 -18.57
CA HIS A 119 4.64 -1.10 -18.44
C HIS A 119 5.16 -1.68 -17.12
N TYR A 120 6.08 -2.64 -17.23
CA TYR A 120 6.66 -3.32 -16.07
C TYR A 120 8.17 -3.11 -15.98
N PHE A 121 8.64 -2.75 -14.77
CA PHE A 121 10.06 -2.47 -14.53
C PHE A 121 10.59 -3.27 -13.34
N CYS A 122 11.77 -3.87 -13.52
CA CYS A 122 12.43 -4.65 -12.47
C CYS A 122 12.84 -3.79 -11.27
N SER A 123 13.11 -2.50 -11.49
CA SER A 123 13.57 -1.55 -10.47
C SER A 123 13.10 -0.11 -10.75
N ARG A 124 13.10 0.73 -9.70
CA ARG A 124 12.87 2.18 -9.82
C ARG A 124 13.88 2.86 -10.75
N ARG A 125 15.12 2.33 -10.81
CA ARG A 125 16.16 2.83 -11.73
C ARG A 125 15.78 2.61 -13.19
N CYS A 126 15.27 1.41 -13.53
CA CYS A 126 14.79 1.14 -14.89
C CYS A 126 13.59 2.01 -15.25
N PHE A 127 12.62 2.16 -14.33
CA PHE A 127 11.51 3.08 -14.51
C PHE A 127 12.00 4.52 -14.77
N GLY A 128 12.90 5.05 -13.94
CA GLY A 128 13.47 6.38 -14.13
C GLY A 128 14.20 6.55 -15.46
N LYS A 129 14.92 5.52 -15.94
CA LYS A 129 15.51 5.52 -17.28
C LYS A 129 14.45 5.61 -18.38
N ARG A 130 13.34 4.85 -18.28
CA ARG A 130 12.21 4.95 -19.24
C ARG A 130 11.67 6.36 -19.29
N ILE A 131 11.44 6.96 -18.12
CA ILE A 131 10.96 8.34 -18.00
C ILE A 131 11.95 9.30 -18.66
N GLY A 132 13.24 9.18 -18.34
CA GLY A 132 14.26 10.06 -18.92
C GLY A 132 14.37 9.95 -20.44
N VAL A 133 14.21 8.75 -21.01
CA VAL A 133 14.21 8.54 -22.47
C VAL A 133 12.96 9.11 -23.12
N ASN A 134 11.78 8.88 -22.52
CA ASN A 134 10.51 9.24 -23.16
C ASN A 134 10.02 10.66 -22.87
N HIS A 135 10.43 11.23 -21.74
CA HIS A 135 9.96 12.49 -21.20
C HIS A 135 11.09 13.36 -20.63
N GLY A 136 12.36 12.94 -20.76
CA GLY A 136 13.48 13.72 -20.27
C GLY A 136 13.77 14.96 -21.12
N PHE A 137 14.59 15.83 -20.57
CA PHE A 137 14.90 17.15 -21.15
C PHE A 137 15.57 17.07 -22.52
N ALA A 138 16.26 15.99 -22.85
CA ALA A 138 16.84 15.78 -24.17
C ALA A 138 15.76 15.62 -25.27
N LYS A 139 14.60 15.06 -24.92
CA LYS A 139 13.49 14.86 -25.86
C LYS A 139 12.51 16.04 -25.89
N HIS A 140 12.42 16.77 -24.78
CA HIS A 140 11.62 17.99 -24.66
C HIS A 140 12.49 19.20 -24.28
N PRO A 141 13.37 19.68 -25.18
CA PRO A 141 14.21 20.84 -24.92
C PRO A 141 13.39 22.12 -24.68
N GLU A 142 12.15 22.18 -25.14
CA GLU A 142 11.20 23.25 -24.84
C GLU A 142 10.91 23.37 -23.33
N ASN A 143 11.07 22.30 -22.54
CA ASN A 143 10.94 22.38 -21.09
C ASN A 143 12.16 23.06 -20.43
N ILE A 144 13.32 23.00 -21.08
CA ILE A 144 14.50 23.81 -20.74
C ILE A 144 14.24 25.26 -21.14
N ALA A 145 13.83 25.49 -22.40
CA ALA A 145 13.66 26.83 -22.98
C ALA A 145 12.48 27.62 -22.39
N ARG A 146 11.37 26.97 -22.02
CA ARG A 146 10.23 27.59 -21.32
C ARG A 146 10.52 27.89 -19.85
N GLY A 147 11.72 27.55 -19.38
CA GLY A 147 12.16 27.87 -18.04
C GLY A 147 11.37 27.13 -16.98
N ALA A 148 11.09 25.84 -17.12
CA ALA A 148 10.56 25.08 -15.98
C ALA A 148 11.50 25.17 -14.75
N PHE A 149 12.80 25.42 -14.99
CA PHE A 149 13.79 25.81 -13.99
C PHE A 149 14.11 27.32 -13.95
N ALA A 150 13.93 28.06 -15.05
CA ALA A 150 14.30 29.48 -15.15
C ALA A 150 13.18 30.44 -14.72
N ARG A 151 11.91 30.03 -14.78
CA ARG A 151 10.82 30.71 -14.08
C ARG A 151 11.01 30.40 -12.61
N ARG A 152 11.74 31.28 -11.92
CA ARG A 152 11.67 31.32 -10.47
C ARG A 152 10.18 31.36 -10.14
N LYS A 153 9.72 30.42 -9.30
CA LYS A 153 8.33 30.34 -8.84
C LYS A 153 7.82 31.70 -8.32
N TRP A 154 8.76 32.56 -7.91
CA TRP A 154 8.55 33.89 -7.37
C TRP A 154 9.50 34.88 -8.03
N ASP A 155 9.03 36.11 -8.21
CA ASP A 155 9.86 37.22 -8.67
C ASP A 155 10.68 37.76 -7.49
N TYR A 156 11.98 37.44 -7.46
CA TYR A 156 12.88 37.84 -6.38
C TYR A 156 13.16 39.34 -6.40
N ASN A 157 13.14 39.97 -7.57
CA ASN A 157 13.37 41.40 -7.69
C ASN A 157 12.20 42.15 -7.06
N LYS A 158 10.96 41.73 -7.37
CA LYS A 158 9.77 42.33 -6.77
C LYS A 158 9.72 42.17 -5.24
N VAL A 159 10.16 41.03 -4.70
CA VAL A 159 10.30 40.83 -3.24
C VAL A 159 11.35 41.77 -2.65
N LYS A 160 12.49 41.93 -3.35
CA LYS A 160 13.56 42.86 -2.96
C LYS A 160 13.07 44.31 -2.94
N ASP A 161 12.42 44.75 -4.01
CA ASP A 161 11.95 46.14 -4.17
C ASP A 161 10.94 46.51 -3.08
N LEU A 162 10.01 45.61 -2.75
CA LEU A 162 9.07 45.82 -1.64
C LEU A 162 9.77 45.84 -0.28
N ARG A 163 10.83 45.05 -0.10
CA ARG A 163 11.61 45.07 1.13
C ARG A 163 12.43 46.35 1.26
N ASP A 164 13.04 46.80 0.18
CA ASP A 164 13.80 48.07 0.12
C ASP A 164 12.86 49.27 0.32
N ALA A 165 11.58 49.15 -0.07
CA ALA A 165 10.52 50.10 0.26
C ALA A 165 10.03 50.04 1.72
N GLY A 166 10.63 49.20 2.57
CA GLY A 166 10.37 49.14 4.01
C GLY A 166 9.25 48.19 4.46
N LEU A 167 8.67 47.37 3.57
CA LEU A 167 7.60 46.45 3.96
C LEU A 167 8.13 45.30 4.84
N SER A 168 7.30 44.90 5.82
CA SER A 168 7.52 43.71 6.66
C SER A 168 7.33 42.42 5.86
N HIS A 169 7.79 41.30 6.41
CA HIS A 169 7.61 39.98 5.76
C HIS A 169 6.14 39.68 5.47
N SER A 170 5.25 39.99 6.43
CA SER A 170 3.80 39.81 6.31
C SER A 170 3.19 40.75 5.26
N GLY A 171 3.65 41.99 5.19
CA GLY A 171 3.20 42.96 4.18
C GLY A 171 3.53 42.49 2.76
N ILE A 172 4.76 42.03 2.54
CA ILE A 172 5.18 41.46 1.23
C ILE A 172 4.37 40.21 0.90
N ALA A 173 4.17 39.32 1.88
CA ALA A 173 3.39 38.11 1.72
C ALA A 173 1.94 38.40 1.29
N PHE A 174 1.31 39.40 1.91
CA PHE A 174 -0.03 39.85 1.57
C PHE A 174 -0.10 40.43 0.14
N VAL A 175 0.81 41.36 -0.21
CA VAL A 175 0.83 42.02 -1.52
C VAL A 175 1.06 41.04 -2.67
N LEU A 176 1.92 40.03 -2.47
CA LEU A 176 2.27 39.07 -3.51
C LEU A 176 1.46 37.77 -3.43
N GLY A 177 0.53 37.64 -2.47
CA GLY A 177 -0.28 36.44 -2.28
C GLY A 177 0.55 35.18 -2.04
N MET A 178 1.68 35.29 -1.32
CA MET A 178 2.60 34.18 -1.07
C MET A 178 2.78 33.89 0.41
N PRO A 179 3.12 32.65 0.82
CA PRO A 179 3.33 32.34 2.24
C PRO A 179 4.50 33.12 2.83
N ILE A 180 4.37 33.61 4.07
CA ILE A 180 5.42 34.40 4.75
C ILE A 180 6.78 33.67 4.81
N ILE A 181 6.76 32.36 5.04
CA ILE A 181 7.97 31.50 5.05
C ILE A 181 8.71 31.57 3.70
N THR A 182 7.95 31.69 2.61
CA THR A 182 8.52 31.82 1.26
C THR A 182 9.21 33.17 1.10
N VAL A 183 8.60 34.26 1.57
CA VAL A 183 9.22 35.60 1.58
C VAL A 183 10.51 35.59 2.39
N SER A 184 10.49 35.04 3.61
CA SER A 184 11.68 34.95 4.46
C SER A 184 12.80 34.12 3.81
N SER A 185 12.48 33.00 3.15
CA SER A 185 13.47 32.20 2.42
C SER A 185 14.07 32.97 1.23
N ILE A 186 13.27 33.74 0.51
CA ILE A 186 13.73 34.57 -0.61
C ILE A 186 14.65 35.68 -0.11
N LEU A 187 14.23 36.44 0.91
CA LEU A 187 15.03 37.54 1.48
C LEU A 187 16.33 37.05 2.10
N HIS A 188 16.33 35.89 2.75
CA HIS A 188 17.56 35.25 3.25
C HIS A 188 18.54 34.94 2.12
N LYS A 189 18.07 34.40 0.98
CA LYS A 189 18.92 34.15 -0.21
C LYS A 189 19.45 35.43 -0.84
N LEU A 190 18.72 36.54 -0.70
CA LEU A 190 19.13 37.87 -1.16
C LEU A 190 20.07 38.59 -0.17
N GLY A 191 20.39 37.97 0.97
CA GLY A 191 21.33 38.52 1.95
C GLY A 191 20.72 39.38 3.05
N TYR A 192 19.39 39.54 3.08
CA TYR A 192 18.72 40.24 4.19
C TYR A 192 18.74 39.32 5.42
N ARG A 193 19.57 39.65 6.41
CA ARG A 193 19.60 38.98 7.71
C ARG A 193 18.73 39.77 8.70
N GLY A 194 17.47 39.41 8.80
CA GLY A 194 16.53 39.97 9.78
C GLY A 194 15.76 38.86 10.50
N ARG A 195 15.40 39.10 11.78
CA ARG A 195 14.46 38.21 12.48
C ARG A 195 13.13 38.21 11.72
N VAL A 196 12.55 37.03 11.54
CA VAL A 196 11.16 36.90 11.07
C VAL A 196 10.32 37.68 12.07
N ASP A 197 9.51 38.61 11.58
CA ASP A 197 8.66 39.42 12.45
C ASP A 197 7.76 38.44 13.21
N ALA A 198 7.96 38.33 14.53
CA ALA A 198 7.12 37.51 15.39
C ALA A 198 5.71 38.13 15.35
N ASN A 199 4.72 37.28 15.04
CA ASN A 199 3.30 37.65 14.99
C ASN A 199 2.86 38.51 16.16
#